data_AF-A0A7K3RZ76-F1
#
_entry.id   AF-A0A7K3RZ76-F1
#
_cell.length_a   1.000
_cell.length_b   1.000
_cell.length_c   1.000
_cell.angle_alpha   90.00
_cell.angle_beta   90.00
_cell.angle_gamma   90.00
#
_symmetry.space_group_name_H-M   'P 1'
#
loop_
_entity.id
_entity.type
_entity.pdbx_description
1 polymer ?
#
loop_
_entity_poly.entity_id
_entity_poly.type
_entity_poly.pdbx_seq_one_letter_code
_entity_poly.pdbx_strand_id
1 'polypeptide(L)'
;MTTTVDAIAARQRLVDDRHYRYRGCAPDPDLPGMSAGDPDVPLDAWGPYTGDGAEAQKTRLDREKTALQICGRCPVLGLCRTYANTTVTETDANGRQVEHLVEPEGVLGGELALTRHRRLIARRHDTVTADTTPTPVGSMVEARTPQRRELLLALARETDPERVAALAGMDVRTANWHRSALVGMLGLDRDRATRDQLLAAAVENRLIPRSTRIRPDGPWPYAAAPTADGVRQRKIAPRRPVQLVLPALENVP
;
A
#
# COMPACT_ATOMS: atom_id res chain seq x y z
N MET A 1 6.74 -2.70 -25.86
CA MET A 1 6.46 -4.12 -26.11
C MET A 1 6.97 -4.93 -24.91
N THR A 2 6.15 -5.09 -23.89
CA THR A 2 6.47 -5.89 -22.70
C THR A 2 6.21 -7.34 -23.05
N THR A 3 7.26 -8.12 -23.27
CA THR A 3 7.17 -9.57 -23.40
C THR A 3 6.71 -10.14 -22.07
N THR A 4 5.41 -10.45 -21.96
CA THR A 4 4.89 -11.24 -20.84
C THR A 4 5.58 -12.60 -20.91
N VAL A 5 6.54 -12.82 -20.00
CA VAL A 5 7.23 -14.10 -19.92
C VAL A 5 6.23 -15.11 -19.40
N ASP A 6 5.92 -16.14 -20.20
CA ASP A 6 5.07 -17.25 -19.78
C ASP A 6 5.61 -17.88 -18.48
N ALA A 7 4.73 -18.03 -17.51
CA ALA A 7 5.06 -18.56 -16.19
C ALA A 7 5.61 -19.98 -16.25
N ILE A 8 5.05 -20.82 -17.13
CA ILE A 8 5.50 -22.21 -17.31
C ILE A 8 6.93 -22.20 -17.85
N ALA A 9 7.20 -21.44 -18.91
CA ALA A 9 8.54 -21.27 -19.46
C ALA A 9 9.53 -20.67 -18.44
N ALA A 10 9.13 -19.68 -17.64
CA ALA A 10 9.97 -19.09 -16.61
C ALA A 10 10.33 -20.10 -15.51
N ARG A 11 9.36 -20.91 -15.06
CA ARG A 11 9.58 -21.99 -14.11
C ARG A 11 10.52 -23.05 -14.68
N GLN A 12 10.30 -23.45 -15.93
CA GLN A 12 11.13 -24.46 -16.58
C GLN A 12 12.59 -24.01 -16.68
N ARG A 13 12.84 -22.76 -17.14
CA ARG A 13 14.19 -22.18 -17.16
C ARG A 13 14.85 -22.13 -15.78
N LEU A 14 14.07 -21.84 -14.74
CA LEU A 14 14.58 -21.84 -13.37
C LEU A 14 15.00 -23.25 -12.93
N VAL A 15 14.14 -24.25 -13.13
CA VAL A 15 14.37 -25.63 -12.68
C VAL A 15 15.49 -26.32 -13.47
N ASP A 16 15.59 -26.01 -14.76
CA ASP A 16 16.59 -26.60 -15.66
C ASP A 16 17.99 -25.99 -15.49
N ASP A 17 18.13 -24.88 -14.75
CA ASP A 17 19.45 -24.30 -14.50
C ASP A 17 20.33 -25.29 -13.73
N ARG A 18 21.57 -25.47 -14.19
CA ARG A 18 22.53 -26.39 -13.58
C ARG A 18 22.78 -26.12 -12.09
N HIS A 19 22.56 -24.88 -11.62
CA HIS A 19 22.72 -24.50 -10.23
C HIS A 19 21.42 -24.53 -9.42
N TYR A 20 20.29 -24.90 -10.01
CA TYR A 20 18.99 -24.95 -9.31
C TYR A 20 19.03 -25.88 -8.08
N ARG A 21 19.81 -26.96 -8.14
CA ARG A 21 20.03 -27.88 -7.01
C ARG A 21 20.79 -27.25 -5.85
N TYR A 22 21.54 -26.16 -6.09
CA TYR A 22 22.35 -25.44 -5.10
C TYR A 22 21.69 -24.14 -4.61
N ARG A 23 20.37 -24.00 -4.81
CA ARG A 23 19.63 -22.86 -4.29
C ARG A 23 19.63 -22.92 -2.76
N GLY A 24 19.73 -21.76 -2.11
CA GLY A 24 19.73 -21.71 -0.64
C GLY A 24 18.44 -22.26 -0.02
N CYS A 25 17.28 -22.07 -0.66
CA CYS A 25 16.00 -22.64 -0.21
C CYS A 25 15.80 -24.13 -0.55
N ALA A 26 16.85 -24.86 -0.96
CA ALA A 26 16.79 -26.31 -1.07
C ALA A 26 16.87 -26.94 0.34
N PRO A 27 16.31 -28.14 0.54
CA PRO A 27 16.52 -28.89 1.77
C PRO A 27 18.00 -29.20 1.97
N ASP A 28 18.47 -29.07 3.21
CA ASP A 28 19.79 -29.53 3.61
C ASP A 28 19.87 -31.08 3.49
N PRO A 29 20.97 -31.65 2.96
CA PRO A 29 21.10 -33.10 2.77
C PRO A 29 21.04 -33.90 4.08
N ASP A 30 21.58 -33.33 5.17
CA ASP A 30 21.67 -33.98 6.48
C ASP A 30 20.47 -33.62 7.36
N LEU A 31 19.88 -32.42 7.17
CA LEU A 31 18.70 -31.93 7.88
C LEU A 31 17.58 -31.53 6.89
N PRO A 32 16.75 -32.47 6.39
CA PRO A 32 15.79 -32.20 5.31
C PRO A 32 14.73 -31.12 5.59
N GLY A 33 14.52 -30.75 6.86
CA GLY A 33 13.62 -29.65 7.27
C GLY A 33 14.27 -28.25 7.26
N MET A 34 15.59 -28.19 7.08
CA MET A 34 16.39 -26.97 7.11
C MET A 34 16.89 -26.57 5.72
N SER A 35 17.35 -25.34 5.61
CA SER A 35 17.89 -24.76 4.38
C SER A 35 19.33 -25.21 4.13
N ALA A 36 19.61 -25.61 2.89
CA ALA A 36 20.98 -25.86 2.43
C ALA A 36 21.85 -24.58 2.40
N GLY A 37 21.22 -23.40 2.42
CA GLY A 37 21.92 -22.11 2.49
C GLY A 37 22.30 -21.71 3.92
N ASP A 38 21.61 -22.25 4.92
CA ASP A 38 21.88 -22.06 6.35
C ASP A 38 21.14 -23.16 7.15
N PRO A 39 21.86 -24.14 7.73
CA PRO A 39 21.25 -25.26 8.47
C PRO A 39 20.46 -24.86 9.72
N ASP A 40 20.62 -23.62 10.21
CA ASP A 40 19.85 -23.09 11.34
C ASP A 40 18.50 -22.48 10.89
N VAL A 41 18.23 -22.44 9.58
CA VAL A 41 17.05 -21.80 9.02
C VAL A 41 16.07 -22.84 8.48
N PRO A 42 14.86 -22.96 9.05
CA PRO A 42 13.85 -23.90 8.56
C PRO A 42 13.32 -23.50 7.18
N LEU A 43 12.94 -24.49 6.38
CA LEU A 43 12.41 -24.28 5.02
C LEU A 43 11.08 -23.51 4.99
N ASP A 44 10.35 -23.48 6.09
CA ASP A 44 9.14 -22.68 6.24
C ASP A 44 9.42 -21.16 6.17
N ALA A 45 10.69 -20.73 6.26
CA ALA A 45 11.10 -19.34 6.12
C ALA A 45 10.78 -18.72 4.76
N TRP A 46 10.59 -19.54 3.73
CA TRP A 46 10.13 -19.11 2.40
C TRP A 46 8.63 -19.26 2.19
N GLY A 47 7.93 -19.93 3.12
CA GLY A 47 6.51 -20.24 3.03
C GLY A 47 5.57 -19.07 3.34
N PRO A 48 4.25 -19.28 3.17
CA PRO A 48 3.23 -18.33 3.58
C PRO A 48 3.21 -18.14 5.10
N TYR A 49 2.63 -17.03 5.55
CA TYR A 49 2.35 -16.83 6.97
C TYR A 49 1.32 -17.86 7.46
N THR A 50 1.61 -18.55 8.56
CA THR A 50 0.82 -19.69 9.06
C THR A 50 -0.35 -19.31 9.99
N GLY A 51 -0.79 -18.05 10.00
CA GLY A 51 -2.04 -17.61 10.65
C GLY A 51 -1.87 -17.00 12.05
N ASP A 52 -2.97 -16.44 12.57
CA ASP A 52 -2.98 -15.67 13.83
C ASP A 52 -2.66 -16.53 15.06
N GLY A 53 -1.66 -16.08 15.83
CA GLY A 53 -1.20 -16.76 17.05
C GLY A 53 -0.13 -17.84 16.83
N ALA A 54 0.24 -18.14 15.59
CA ALA A 54 1.22 -19.18 15.26
C ALA A 54 2.67 -18.78 15.60
N GLU A 55 3.05 -17.52 15.36
CA GLU A 55 4.39 -17.01 15.63
C GLU A 55 4.38 -15.54 16.06
N ALA A 56 5.32 -15.17 16.93
CA ALA A 56 5.49 -13.76 17.30
C ALA A 56 5.98 -12.93 16.09
N GLN A 57 5.45 -11.72 15.93
CA GLN A 57 5.78 -10.84 14.81
C GLN A 57 7.29 -10.58 14.66
N LYS A 58 8.02 -10.46 15.77
CA LYS A 58 9.48 -10.29 15.73
C LYS A 58 10.18 -11.51 15.10
N THR A 59 9.83 -12.71 15.54
CA THR A 59 10.37 -13.97 15.01
C THR A 59 10.10 -14.10 13.52
N ARG A 60 8.89 -13.72 13.08
CA ARG A 60 8.53 -13.69 11.67
C ARG A 60 9.44 -12.76 10.86
N LEU A 61 9.59 -11.51 11.30
CA LEU A 61 10.40 -10.51 10.61
C LEU A 61 11.88 -10.92 10.56
N ASP A 62 12.40 -11.50 11.64
CA ASP A 62 13.77 -12.01 11.70
C ASP A 62 13.94 -13.21 10.73
N ARG A 63 12.97 -14.12 10.66
CA ARG A 63 12.96 -15.23 9.69
C ARG A 63 12.90 -14.76 8.24
N GLU A 64 11.99 -13.84 7.91
CA GLU A 64 11.87 -13.24 6.57
C GLU A 64 13.18 -12.54 6.16
N LYS A 65 13.81 -11.81 7.10
CA LYS A 65 15.09 -11.14 6.86
C LYS A 65 16.20 -12.15 6.54
N THR A 66 16.28 -13.26 7.26
CA THR A 66 17.27 -14.31 7.00
C THR A 66 17.02 -14.99 5.65
N ALA A 67 15.77 -15.31 5.32
CA ALA A 67 15.40 -15.87 4.02
C ALA A 67 15.82 -14.96 2.85
N LEU A 68 15.63 -13.64 2.98
CA LEU A 68 16.08 -12.66 1.99
C LEU A 68 17.60 -12.64 1.83
N GLN A 69 18.36 -12.75 2.93
CA GLN A 69 19.83 -12.80 2.87
C GLN A 69 20.33 -14.05 2.16
N ILE A 70 19.74 -15.21 2.44
CA ILE A 70 20.04 -16.48 1.77
C ILE A 70 19.70 -16.39 0.27
N CYS A 71 18.52 -15.85 -0.07
CA CYS A 71 18.16 -15.61 -1.46
C CYS A 71 19.16 -14.69 -2.17
N GLY A 72 19.68 -13.66 -1.50
CA GLY A 72 20.67 -12.73 -2.05
C GLY A 72 21.98 -13.37 -2.51
N ARG A 73 22.31 -14.56 -1.99
CA ARG A 73 23.50 -15.35 -2.34
C ARG A 73 23.21 -16.49 -3.32
N CYS A 74 21.95 -16.66 -3.72
CA CYS A 74 21.52 -17.80 -4.51
C CYS A 74 21.99 -17.69 -5.97
N PRO A 75 22.62 -18.73 -6.54
CA PRO A 75 23.15 -18.68 -7.91
C PRO A 75 22.05 -18.53 -8.97
N VAL A 76 20.82 -18.97 -8.67
CA VAL A 76 19.65 -18.86 -9.56
C VAL A 76 18.76 -17.66 -9.26
N LEU A 77 19.24 -16.68 -8.47
CA LEU A 77 18.45 -15.52 -8.02
C LEU A 77 17.78 -14.79 -9.19
N GLY A 78 18.49 -14.56 -10.30
CA GLY A 78 17.96 -13.86 -11.47
C GLY A 78 16.76 -14.59 -12.08
N LEU A 79 16.90 -15.89 -12.35
CA LEU A 79 15.83 -16.73 -12.90
C LEU A 79 14.66 -16.88 -11.92
N CYS A 80 14.97 -17.03 -10.63
CA CYS A 80 13.98 -17.13 -9.58
C CYS A 80 13.17 -15.83 -9.47
N ARG A 81 13.82 -14.67 -9.56
CA ARG A 81 13.15 -13.36 -9.58
C ARG A 81 12.27 -13.18 -10.81
N THR A 82 12.71 -13.64 -11.98
CA THR A 82 11.88 -13.65 -13.19
C THR A 82 10.61 -14.45 -12.95
N TYR A 83 10.72 -15.71 -12.53
CA TYR A 83 9.58 -16.57 -12.23
C TYR A 83 8.67 -15.98 -11.13
N ALA A 84 9.25 -15.51 -10.02
CA ALA A 84 8.54 -14.90 -8.89
C ALA A 84 7.66 -13.70 -9.25
N ASN A 85 7.97 -13.03 -10.35
CA ASN A 85 7.27 -11.83 -10.82
C ASN A 85 6.37 -12.10 -12.05
N THR A 86 6.24 -13.35 -12.49
CA THR A 86 5.27 -13.77 -13.51
C THR A 86 3.84 -13.75 -12.95
N THR A 87 2.89 -13.54 -13.85
CA THR A 87 1.47 -13.40 -13.54
C THR A 87 0.62 -14.34 -14.38
N VAL A 88 -0.55 -14.68 -13.84
CA VAL A 88 -1.62 -15.39 -14.53
C VAL A 88 -2.90 -14.57 -14.44
N THR A 89 -3.79 -14.74 -15.40
CA THR A 89 -5.09 -14.06 -15.44
C THR A 89 -6.17 -15.11 -15.24
N GLU A 90 -6.97 -14.95 -14.19
CA GLU A 90 -8.14 -15.77 -13.92
C GLU A 90 -9.41 -14.95 -14.05
N THR A 91 -10.52 -15.60 -14.40
CA THR A 91 -11.83 -14.95 -14.42
C THR A 91 -12.47 -15.13 -13.05
N ASP A 92 -12.81 -14.03 -12.39
CA ASP A 92 -13.50 -14.06 -11.11
C ASP A 92 -14.96 -14.52 -11.26
N ALA A 93 -15.63 -14.76 -10.13
CA ALA A 93 -17.03 -15.20 -10.08
C ALA A 93 -18.02 -14.21 -10.77
N ASN A 94 -17.59 -12.97 -11.03
CA ASN A 94 -18.38 -11.93 -11.69
C ASN A 94 -18.03 -11.80 -13.18
N GLY A 95 -17.22 -12.72 -13.74
CA GLY A 95 -16.81 -12.69 -15.14
C GLY A 95 -15.69 -11.69 -15.44
N ARG A 96 -15.07 -11.08 -14.43
CA ARG A 96 -13.98 -10.11 -14.60
C ARG A 96 -12.64 -10.82 -14.64
N GLN A 97 -11.80 -10.46 -15.60
CA GLN A 97 -10.41 -10.92 -15.65
C GLN A 97 -9.57 -10.21 -14.58
N VAL A 98 -8.99 -11.00 -13.67
CA VAL A 98 -8.13 -10.55 -12.58
C VAL A 98 -6.78 -11.22 -12.76
N GLU A 99 -5.77 -10.38 -13.03
CA GLU A 99 -4.39 -10.81 -13.02
C GLU A 99 -3.91 -10.99 -11.56
N HIS A 100 -3.06 -11.97 -11.28
CA HIS A 100 -2.38 -12.15 -10.00
C HIS A 100 -1.02 -12.84 -10.20
N LEU A 101 -0.18 -12.84 -9.16
CA LEU A 101 1.10 -13.53 -9.18
C LEU A 101 0.89 -15.04 -9.13
N VAL A 102 1.71 -15.80 -9.87
CA VAL A 102 1.66 -17.28 -9.83
C VAL A 102 1.97 -17.82 -8.44
N GLU A 103 2.93 -17.19 -7.76
CA GLU A 103 3.32 -17.51 -6.38
C GLU A 103 3.02 -16.28 -5.51
N PRO A 104 1.79 -16.11 -5.01
CA PRO A 104 1.38 -14.88 -4.32
C PRO A 104 2.06 -14.73 -2.96
N GLU A 105 2.26 -15.83 -2.25
CA GLU A 105 2.74 -15.83 -0.88
C GLU A 105 4.26 -15.98 -0.78
N GLY A 106 4.79 -15.80 0.44
CA GLY A 106 6.16 -16.18 0.79
C GLY A 106 7.27 -15.29 0.22
N VAL A 107 8.51 -15.75 0.45
CA VAL A 107 9.74 -15.11 -0.04
C VAL A 107 10.18 -15.83 -1.31
N LEU A 108 10.25 -15.10 -2.43
CA LEU A 108 10.68 -15.68 -3.71
C LEU A 108 11.52 -14.66 -4.48
N GLY A 109 12.57 -15.11 -5.17
CA GLY A 109 13.42 -14.22 -5.98
C GLY A 109 14.15 -13.13 -5.19
N GLY A 110 14.36 -13.35 -3.88
CA GLY A 110 14.94 -12.36 -2.96
C GLY A 110 14.01 -11.18 -2.67
N GLU A 111 12.69 -11.39 -2.78
CA GLU A 111 11.69 -10.35 -2.54
C GLU A 111 10.55 -10.89 -1.67
N LEU A 112 10.03 -10.02 -0.78
CA LEU A 112 8.81 -10.30 -0.02
C LEU A 112 7.59 -10.30 -0.94
N ALA A 113 6.58 -11.11 -0.62
CA ALA A 113 5.27 -11.12 -1.27
C ALA A 113 4.68 -9.72 -1.42
N LEU A 114 4.70 -8.90 -0.35
CA LEU A 114 4.16 -7.53 -0.38
C LEU A 114 4.85 -6.64 -1.42
N THR A 115 6.17 -6.77 -1.57
CA THR A 115 6.95 -6.00 -2.54
C THR A 115 6.59 -6.38 -3.98
N ARG A 116 6.44 -7.69 -4.24
CA ARG A 116 6.01 -8.21 -5.55
C ARG A 116 4.60 -7.73 -5.90
N HIS A 117 3.67 -7.77 -4.95
CA HIS A 117 2.31 -7.25 -5.12
C HIS A 117 2.28 -5.74 -5.38
N ARG A 118 3.06 -4.94 -4.64
CA ARG A 118 3.18 -3.50 -4.89
C ARG A 118 3.70 -3.22 -6.30
N ARG A 119 4.69 -3.97 -6.77
CA ARG A 119 5.20 -3.85 -8.14
C ARG A 119 4.15 -4.24 -9.19
N LEU A 120 3.38 -5.30 -8.95
CA LEU A 120 2.28 -5.70 -9.83
C LEU A 120 1.23 -4.58 -9.95
N ILE A 121 0.82 -3.99 -8.83
CA ILE A 121 -0.11 -2.86 -8.79
C ILE A 121 0.47 -1.65 -9.53
N ALA A 122 1.75 -1.31 -9.31
CA ALA A 122 2.42 -0.23 -10.01
C ALA A 122 2.42 -0.46 -11.54
N ARG A 123 2.77 -1.68 -12.00
CA ARG A 123 2.72 -2.03 -13.43
C ARG A 123 1.35 -1.85 -14.04
N ARG A 124 0.27 -2.17 -13.30
CA ARG A 124 -1.12 -1.93 -13.75
C ARG A 124 -1.42 -0.45 -13.88
N HIS A 125 -0.94 0.37 -12.96
CA HIS A 125 -1.10 1.82 -13.07
C HIS A 125 -0.31 2.40 -14.25
N ASP A 126 0.89 1.87 -14.51
CA ASP A 126 1.74 2.30 -15.63
C ASP A 126 1.17 1.90 -17.00
N THR A 127 0.60 0.68 -17.13
CA THR A 127 -0.08 0.28 -18.37
C THR A 127 -1.36 1.08 -18.62
N VAL A 128 -2.10 1.43 -17.57
CA VAL A 128 -3.29 2.31 -17.67
C VAL A 128 -2.91 3.75 -18.07
N THR A 129 -1.69 4.20 -17.79
CA THR A 129 -1.24 5.56 -18.16
C THR A 129 -0.60 5.63 -19.55
N ALA A 130 -0.07 4.52 -20.09
CA ALA A 130 0.55 4.48 -21.42
C ALA A 130 -0.45 4.33 -22.58
N ASP A 131 -1.64 3.78 -22.34
CA ASP A 131 -2.66 3.50 -23.35
C ASP A 131 -3.88 4.42 -23.15
N THR A 132 -3.79 5.62 -23.70
CA THR A 132 -4.89 6.58 -23.96
C THR A 132 -5.79 7.02 -22.78
N THR A 133 -5.75 8.33 -22.49
CA THR A 133 -6.73 9.10 -21.67
C THR A 133 -6.68 8.78 -20.17
N PRO A 134 -6.64 9.77 -19.26
CA PRO A 134 -6.67 9.51 -17.82
C PRO A 134 -7.92 8.71 -17.45
N THR A 135 -7.75 7.40 -17.26
CA THR A 135 -8.77 6.54 -16.69
C THR A 135 -8.95 6.96 -15.23
N PRO A 136 -10.18 7.25 -14.77
CA PRO A 136 -10.39 7.99 -13.55
C PRO A 136 -9.92 7.17 -12.35
N VAL A 137 -8.87 7.69 -11.73
CA VAL A 137 -8.72 7.80 -10.29
C VAL A 137 -10.09 7.67 -9.61
N GLY A 138 -10.34 6.54 -8.95
CA GLY A 138 -11.57 6.14 -8.23
C GLY A 138 -12.89 6.77 -8.71
N SER A 139 -13.76 5.99 -9.37
CA SER A 139 -15.05 6.44 -9.90
C SER A 139 -15.67 7.59 -9.10
N MET A 140 -15.78 8.77 -9.72
CA MET A 140 -16.39 9.96 -9.10
C MET A 140 -17.80 9.71 -8.56
N VAL A 141 -18.45 8.63 -8.99
CA VAL A 141 -19.71 8.12 -8.42
C VAL A 141 -19.51 7.75 -6.95
N GLU A 142 -18.45 7.04 -6.61
CA GLU A 142 -18.15 6.68 -5.23
C GLU A 142 -17.83 7.92 -4.41
N ALA A 143 -17.13 8.93 -4.96
CA ALA A 143 -16.81 10.16 -4.24
C ALA A 143 -18.07 10.95 -3.81
N ARG A 144 -19.22 10.72 -4.47
CA ARG A 144 -20.50 11.40 -4.24
C ARG A 144 -21.38 10.73 -3.18
N THR A 145 -20.89 9.72 -2.46
CA THR A 145 -21.70 9.10 -1.39
C THR A 145 -22.06 10.12 -0.29
N PRO A 146 -23.25 10.00 0.33
CA PRO A 146 -23.67 10.90 1.39
C PRO A 146 -22.64 11.00 2.53
N GLN A 147 -22.03 9.88 2.92
CA GLN A 147 -21.05 9.82 4.01
C GLN A 147 -19.79 10.64 3.69
N ARG A 148 -19.30 10.61 2.44
CA ARG A 148 -18.13 11.38 2.01
C ARG A 148 -18.45 12.87 1.90
N ARG A 149 -19.67 13.20 1.49
CA ARG A 149 -20.17 14.59 1.51
C ARG A 149 -20.25 15.14 2.92
N GLU A 150 -20.82 14.41 3.88
CA GLU A 150 -20.89 14.84 5.28
C GLU A 150 -19.50 15.04 5.88
N LEU A 151 -18.56 14.14 5.59
CA LEU A 151 -17.17 14.30 6.00
C LEU A 151 -16.52 15.56 5.41
N LEU A 152 -16.74 15.86 4.12
CA LEU A 152 -16.21 17.08 3.49
C LEU A 152 -16.83 18.36 4.10
N LEU A 153 -18.12 18.32 4.45
CA LEU A 153 -18.80 19.42 5.13
C LEU A 153 -18.28 19.60 6.57
N ALA A 154 -18.04 18.51 7.29
CA ALA A 154 -17.42 18.52 8.61
C ALA A 154 -15.99 19.08 8.55
N LEU A 155 -15.19 18.62 7.57
CA LEU A 155 -13.84 19.15 7.31
C LEU A 155 -13.85 20.61 6.94
N ALA A 156 -14.87 21.13 6.24
CA ALA A 156 -14.96 22.55 5.94
C ALA A 156 -15.16 23.40 7.21
N ARG A 157 -15.78 22.85 8.25
CA ARG A 157 -16.11 23.56 9.50
C ARG A 157 -15.05 23.42 10.58
N GLU A 158 -14.41 22.26 10.67
CA GLU A 158 -13.51 21.90 11.77
C GLU A 158 -12.17 21.35 11.30
N THR A 159 -11.14 21.57 12.11
CA THR A 159 -9.78 21.05 11.88
C THR A 159 -9.41 19.94 12.86
N ASP A 160 -10.10 19.85 14.00
CA ASP A 160 -9.88 18.82 15.02
C ASP A 160 -10.44 17.45 14.56
N PRO A 161 -9.63 16.37 14.57
CA PRO A 161 -10.06 15.05 14.09
C PRO A 161 -11.29 14.49 14.81
N GLU A 162 -11.38 14.68 16.13
CA GLU A 162 -12.47 14.12 16.93
C GLU A 162 -13.78 14.85 16.61
N ARG A 163 -13.73 16.19 16.52
CA ARG A 163 -14.89 17.00 16.10
C ARG A 163 -15.31 16.73 14.66
N VAL A 164 -14.36 16.58 13.74
CA VAL A 164 -14.67 16.23 12.33
C VAL A 164 -15.38 14.89 12.26
N ALA A 165 -14.89 13.88 12.96
CA ALA A 165 -15.49 12.55 12.99
C ALA A 165 -16.90 12.59 13.62
N ALA A 166 -17.06 13.29 14.75
CA ALA A 166 -18.34 13.47 15.42
C ALA A 166 -19.37 14.17 14.54
N LEU A 167 -19.00 15.26 13.86
CA LEU A 167 -19.89 15.98 12.93
C LEU A 167 -20.27 15.14 11.70
N ALA A 168 -19.36 14.29 11.24
CA ALA A 168 -19.59 13.38 10.11
C ALA A 168 -20.34 12.09 10.51
N GLY A 169 -20.65 11.90 11.81
CA GLY A 169 -21.38 10.73 12.31
C GLY A 169 -20.58 9.43 12.25
N MET A 170 -19.26 9.48 12.38
CA MET A 170 -18.37 8.32 12.30
C MET A 170 -17.24 8.38 13.32
N ASP A 171 -16.52 7.28 13.53
CA ASP A 171 -15.33 7.28 14.38
C ASP A 171 -14.09 7.86 13.65
N VAL A 172 -13.07 8.23 14.43
CA VAL A 172 -11.85 8.89 13.91
C VAL A 172 -11.09 8.02 12.91
N ARG A 173 -11.07 6.69 13.09
CA ARG A 173 -10.38 5.78 12.17
C ARG A 173 -11.11 5.74 10.83
N THR A 174 -12.44 5.64 10.84
CA THR A 174 -13.27 5.66 9.64
C THR A 174 -13.19 7.01 8.91
N ALA A 175 -13.23 8.12 9.64
CA ALA A 175 -13.03 9.46 9.06
C ALA A 175 -11.67 9.60 8.37
N ASN A 176 -10.60 9.11 9.01
CA ASN A 176 -9.26 9.13 8.46
C ASN A 176 -9.13 8.25 7.20
N TRP A 177 -9.77 7.08 7.18
CA TRP A 177 -9.81 6.23 6.00
C TRP A 177 -10.50 6.93 4.83
N HIS A 178 -11.66 7.54 5.06
CA HIS A 178 -12.38 8.29 4.04
C HIS A 178 -11.58 9.49 3.51
N ARG A 179 -10.85 10.21 4.37
CA ARG A 179 -9.94 11.29 3.95
C ARG A 179 -8.86 10.79 2.99
N SER A 180 -8.17 9.71 3.35
CA SER A 180 -7.14 9.12 2.48
C SER A 180 -7.72 8.63 1.15
N ALA A 181 -8.92 8.06 1.18
CA ALA A 181 -9.63 7.63 -0.03
C ALA A 181 -10.00 8.83 -0.92
N LEU A 182 -10.53 9.92 -0.35
CA LEU A 182 -10.91 11.13 -1.08
C LEU A 182 -9.71 11.85 -1.70
N VAL A 183 -8.59 11.95 -0.99
CA VAL A 183 -7.32 12.48 -1.54
C VAL A 183 -6.89 11.65 -2.75
N GLY A 184 -6.97 10.33 -2.63
CA GLY A 184 -6.75 9.41 -3.74
C GLY A 184 -7.69 9.71 -4.91
N MET A 185 -9.01 9.69 -4.70
CA MET A 185 -10.06 9.89 -5.72
C MET A 185 -9.97 11.23 -6.45
N LEU A 186 -9.56 12.29 -5.75
CA LEU A 186 -9.44 13.63 -6.31
C LEU A 186 -8.08 13.87 -6.99
N GLY A 187 -7.23 12.84 -7.12
CA GLY A 187 -5.94 12.93 -7.79
C GLY A 187 -4.91 13.79 -7.05
N LEU A 188 -5.07 13.95 -5.73
CA LEU A 188 -4.18 14.76 -4.91
C LEU A 188 -3.02 13.92 -4.36
N ASP A 189 -1.85 14.54 -4.22
CA ASP A 189 -0.66 13.89 -3.64
C ASP A 189 -0.87 13.61 -2.15
N ARG A 190 -0.86 12.34 -1.75
CA ARG A 190 -1.15 11.91 -0.37
C ARG A 190 -0.20 12.48 0.68
N ASP A 191 1.05 12.74 0.31
CA ASP A 191 2.07 13.18 1.26
C ASP A 191 2.11 14.70 1.41
N ARG A 192 1.56 15.43 0.44
CA ARG A 192 1.66 16.91 0.37
C ARG A 192 0.32 17.63 0.35
N ALA A 193 -0.78 16.92 0.08
CA ALA A 193 -2.09 17.54 -0.03
C ALA A 193 -2.51 18.17 1.30
N THR A 194 -2.96 19.41 1.20
CA THR A 194 -3.51 20.19 2.31
C THR A 194 -5.03 20.06 2.38
N ARG A 195 -5.61 20.32 3.56
CA ARG A 195 -7.07 20.35 3.75
C ARG A 195 -7.72 21.33 2.79
N ASP A 196 -7.13 22.51 2.61
CA ASP A 196 -7.64 23.52 1.66
C ASP A 196 -7.62 23.02 0.21
N GLN A 197 -6.56 22.33 -0.24
CA GLN A 197 -6.51 21.72 -1.57
C GLN A 197 -7.58 20.63 -1.74
N LEU A 198 -7.80 19.81 -0.70
CA LEU A 198 -8.84 18.79 -0.71
C LEU A 198 -10.25 19.40 -0.84
N LEU A 199 -10.53 20.45 -0.06
CA LEU A 199 -11.83 21.13 -0.08
C LEU A 199 -12.04 21.91 -1.38
N ALA A 200 -11.00 22.54 -1.92
CA ALA A 200 -11.05 23.20 -3.23
C ALA A 200 -11.37 22.20 -4.35
N ALA A 201 -10.66 21.06 -4.39
CA ALA A 201 -10.92 19.98 -5.34
C ALA A 201 -12.34 19.41 -5.17
N ALA A 202 -12.84 19.29 -3.94
CA ALA A 202 -14.22 18.85 -3.67
C ALA A 202 -15.28 19.84 -4.19
N VAL A 203 -15.05 21.15 -4.08
CA VAL A 203 -15.92 22.19 -4.65
C VAL A 203 -15.89 22.16 -6.18
N GLU A 204 -14.71 22.05 -6.77
CA GLU A 204 -14.51 21.98 -8.23
C GLU A 204 -15.24 20.78 -8.83
N ASN A 205 -15.15 19.63 -8.17
CA ASN A 205 -15.80 18.38 -8.55
C ASN A 205 -17.28 18.27 -8.10
N ARG A 206 -17.85 19.35 -7.54
CA ARG A 206 -19.26 19.45 -7.08
C ARG A 206 -19.65 18.39 -6.03
N LEU A 207 -18.69 17.95 -5.20
CA LEU A 207 -18.95 17.04 -4.08
C LEU A 207 -19.61 17.78 -2.91
N ILE A 208 -19.27 19.07 -2.74
CA ILE A 208 -19.91 19.99 -1.81
C ILE A 208 -20.37 21.26 -2.55
N PRO A 209 -21.39 21.98 -2.03
CA PRO A 209 -21.84 23.23 -2.64
C PRO A 209 -20.73 24.28 -2.76
N ARG A 210 -20.73 25.07 -3.84
CA ARG A 210 -19.82 26.22 -4.00
C ARG A 210 -20.02 27.29 -2.92
N SER A 211 -21.18 27.32 -2.28
CA SER A 211 -21.51 28.21 -1.17
C SER A 211 -21.00 27.73 0.19
N THR A 212 -20.37 26.55 0.26
CA THR A 212 -19.82 26.02 1.51
C THR A 212 -18.72 26.95 2.02
N ARG A 213 -18.94 27.52 3.22
CA ARG A 213 -17.92 28.31 3.91
C ARG A 213 -16.86 27.39 4.49
N ILE A 214 -15.62 27.58 4.06
CA ILE A 214 -14.46 26.87 4.57
C ILE A 214 -13.83 27.72 5.67
N ARG A 215 -13.77 27.19 6.90
CA ARG A 215 -12.99 27.79 7.99
C ARG A 215 -11.51 27.79 7.56
N PRO A 216 -10.78 28.91 7.60
CA PRO A 216 -9.36 28.91 7.22
C PRO A 216 -8.51 28.11 8.21
N ASP A 217 -7.45 27.47 7.71
CA ASP A 217 -6.48 26.68 8.49
C ASP A 217 -5.62 27.52 9.46
N GLY A 218 -5.66 28.85 9.33
CA GLY A 218 -4.74 29.75 10.02
C GLY A 218 -3.38 29.82 9.32
N PRO A 219 -2.31 30.24 10.01
CA PRO A 219 -1.00 30.48 9.38
C PRO A 219 -0.28 29.20 8.94
N TRP A 220 -0.77 28.01 9.30
CA TRP A 220 -0.13 26.73 9.01
C TRP A 220 -1.14 25.76 8.38
N PRO A 221 -0.86 25.22 7.18
CA PRO A 221 -1.80 24.33 6.49
C PRO A 221 -1.92 23.00 7.22
N TYR A 222 -3.15 22.48 7.26
CA TYR A 222 -3.45 21.15 7.78
C TYR A 222 -3.32 20.11 6.66
N ALA A 223 -2.87 18.90 6.99
CA ALA A 223 -2.81 17.81 6.03
C ALA A 223 -4.21 17.34 5.63
N ALA A 224 -4.42 17.01 4.36
CA ALA A 224 -5.68 16.50 3.83
C ALA A 224 -6.05 15.14 4.43
N ALA A 225 -5.07 14.27 4.63
CA ALA A 225 -5.21 12.92 5.15
C ALA A 225 -4.04 12.57 6.10
N PRO A 226 -4.14 11.50 6.91
CA PRO A 226 -2.99 10.98 7.65
C PRO A 226 -1.86 10.60 6.70
N THR A 227 -0.63 11.02 7.01
CA THR A 227 0.57 10.70 6.23
C THR A 227 1.01 9.24 6.44
N ALA A 228 1.76 8.71 5.47
CA ALA A 228 2.25 7.32 5.50
C ALA A 228 3.10 6.99 6.75
N ASP A 229 3.74 7.98 7.35
CA ASP A 229 4.61 7.84 8.53
C ASP A 229 3.84 7.56 9.85
N GLY A 230 2.52 7.40 9.81
CA GLY A 230 1.71 7.01 10.96
C GLY A 230 1.62 8.08 12.06
N VAL A 231 2.22 9.26 11.85
CA VAL A 231 2.14 10.34 12.82
C VAL A 231 0.78 11.03 12.68
N ARG A 232 -0.08 10.83 13.69
CA ARG A 232 -1.40 11.47 13.80
C ARG A 232 -1.26 12.97 13.50
N GLN A 233 -1.80 13.38 12.35
CA GLN A 233 -1.96 14.76 11.89
C GLN A 233 -0.82 15.71 12.27
N ARG A 234 0.37 15.53 11.67
CA ARG A 234 1.36 16.61 11.66
C ARG A 234 0.94 17.68 10.65
N LYS A 235 0.84 18.91 11.14
CA LYS A 235 0.79 20.13 10.32
C LYS A 235 2.04 20.13 9.43
N ILE A 236 1.88 20.38 8.14
CA ILE A 236 2.88 20.11 7.08
C ILE A 236 4.19 20.95 7.27
N ALA A 237 4.21 21.92 8.19
CA ALA A 237 5.36 22.79 8.40
C ALA A 237 6.46 22.16 9.27
N PRO A 238 7.73 22.10 8.79
CA PRO A 238 8.83 21.39 9.44
C PRO A 238 9.41 22.04 10.71
N ARG A 239 8.75 23.06 11.32
CA ARG A 239 9.31 23.84 12.44
C ARG A 239 8.31 24.33 13.49
N ARG A 240 7.11 23.76 13.59
CA ARG A 240 6.14 24.20 14.62
C ARG A 240 6.53 23.65 16.00
N PRO A 241 6.55 24.45 17.07
CA PRO A 241 6.66 23.94 18.43
C PRO A 241 5.51 22.98 18.73
N VAL A 242 5.80 21.84 19.38
CA VAL A 242 4.81 20.86 19.81
C VAL A 242 4.02 21.46 20.98
N GLN A 243 3.06 22.32 20.67
CA GLN A 243 2.15 22.87 21.66
C GLN A 243 0.92 21.97 21.74
N LEU A 244 0.62 21.44 22.92
CA LEU A 244 -0.68 20.85 23.25
C LEU A 244 -1.74 21.92 23.01
N VAL A 245 -2.48 21.81 21.91
CA VAL A 245 -3.44 22.84 21.51
C VAL A 245 -4.73 22.64 22.30
N LEU A 246 -5.10 23.61 23.12
CA LEU A 246 -6.43 23.70 23.71
C LEU A 246 -7.44 24.11 22.62
N PRO A 247 -8.61 23.47 22.53
CA PRO A 247 -9.65 23.85 21.56
C PRO A 247 -10.02 25.34 21.69
N ALA A 248 -10.13 26.05 20.56
CA ALA A 248 -10.38 27.49 20.42
C ALA A 248 -9.21 28.45 20.70
N LEU A 249 -8.00 27.95 21.00
CA LEU A 249 -6.78 28.76 21.19
C LEU A 249 -5.67 28.38 20.19
N GLU A 250 -6.05 27.92 18.99
CA GLU A 250 -5.11 27.30 18.04
C GLU A 250 -4.07 28.25 17.43
N ASN A 251 -4.28 29.57 17.62
CA ASN A 251 -3.56 30.69 16.99
C ASN A 251 -2.94 31.67 17.98
N VAL A 252 -2.86 31.34 19.27
CA VAL A 252 -2.15 32.19 20.24
C VAL A 252 -0.64 32.01 20.03
N PRO A 253 0.15 33.10 19.89
CA PRO A 253 1.60 33.02 19.66
C PRO A 253 2.35 32.34 20.81
#